data_AF-A0A1I0EVM7-F1
#
_entry.id   AF-A0A1I0EVM7-F1
#
_cell.length_a   1.000
_cell.length_b   1.000
_cell.length_c   1.000
_cell.angle_alpha   90.00
_cell.angle_beta   90.00
_cell.angle_gamma   90.00
#
_symmetry.space_group_name_H-M   'P 1'
#
loop_
_entity.id
_entity.type
_entity.pdbx_description
1 polymer ?
#
loop_
_entity_poly.entity_id
_entity_poly.type
_entity_poly.pdbx_seq_one_letter_code
_entity_poly.pdbx_strand_id
1 'polypeptide(L)'
;MSSVNLMAREVAAKIVFYGPGLSGKTTTLRKIYETIRPAHRGEMMSIATEGDRTLFFDFLPVKVERVNDCSVRLALYTVPGQVFYNATRKLVLQGADGVVFVADSQPEALDSNRESLQNLEENLLEQGVRLDRFPLVMQWNKRDIEKTLPVEQLRAVLNTRGVPEYETAATSGQGVLDTLKSITRLVIKDLRAKRIVPSPRPTAPPVENPGAGLEARLSQHLPPPPSHTGLPAHPPSLMPRQNPAQAATAQAPRVETPAPLTAPAPTPAGQRTLGPASALAPGDLFDYARAAEAAFASGQYGTCVASCMDAVRRALAYAGEGTLAQQGFLLRTDGADLLKLQGLSKRVETLRVDDAAFALYFLMQVFTRLNDARLPETA
;
A
#
# COMPACT_ATOMS: atom_id res chain seq x y z
N MET A 1 11.08 1.05 -7.97
CA MET A 1 12.11 0.06 -8.32
C MET A 1 11.85 -1.15 -7.45
N SER A 2 11.64 -2.32 -8.04
CA SER A 2 11.66 -3.58 -7.30
C SER A 2 13.01 -3.80 -6.62
N SER A 3 13.00 -4.27 -5.38
CA SER A 3 14.20 -4.63 -4.64
C SER A 3 14.17 -6.12 -4.34
N VAL A 4 15.32 -6.79 -4.48
CA VAL A 4 15.43 -8.24 -4.23
C VAL A 4 16.47 -8.48 -3.15
N ASN A 5 16.01 -9.05 -2.04
CA ASN A 5 16.90 -9.60 -1.03
C ASN A 5 17.27 -11.03 -1.46
N LEU A 6 18.41 -11.18 -2.12
CA LEU A 6 18.89 -12.46 -2.65
C LEU A 6 19.17 -13.49 -1.54
N MET A 7 19.49 -13.06 -0.31
CA MET A 7 19.72 -13.96 0.82
C MET A 7 18.39 -14.46 1.41
N ALA A 8 17.37 -13.59 1.51
CA ALA A 8 16.03 -13.96 2.00
C ALA A 8 15.09 -14.53 0.92
N ARG A 9 15.47 -14.45 -0.37
CA ARG A 9 14.59 -14.69 -1.53
C ARG A 9 13.29 -13.88 -1.48
N GLU A 10 13.36 -12.64 -0.98
CA GLU A 10 12.22 -11.72 -0.95
C GLU A 10 12.27 -10.75 -2.14
N VAL A 11 11.12 -10.55 -2.79
CA VAL A 11 10.91 -9.63 -3.90
C VAL A 11 9.93 -8.54 -3.48
N ALA A 12 10.41 -7.30 -3.34
CA ALA A 12 9.53 -6.13 -3.22
C ALA A 12 9.07 -5.71 -4.62
N ALA A 13 7.76 -5.56 -4.82
CA ALA A 13 7.19 -5.17 -6.11
C ALA A 13 6.10 -4.10 -5.95
N LYS A 14 6.16 -3.05 -6.78
CA LYS A 14 5.24 -1.91 -6.78
C LYS A 14 4.12 -2.12 -7.80
N ILE A 15 2.87 -2.17 -7.34
CA ILE A 15 1.69 -2.28 -8.20
C ILE A 15 0.89 -0.98 -8.11
N VAL A 16 0.57 -0.38 -9.26
CA VAL A 16 -0.21 0.86 -9.33
C VAL A 16 -1.61 0.57 -9.87
N PHE A 17 -2.64 0.93 -9.12
CA PHE A 17 -4.01 0.97 -9.59
C PHE A 17 -4.23 2.32 -10.29
N TYR A 18 -4.56 2.27 -11.58
CA TYR A 18 -4.71 3.41 -12.48
C TYR A 18 -6.13 3.46 -13.06
N GLY A 19 -6.56 4.60 -13.61
CA GLY A 19 -7.90 4.78 -14.18
C GLY A 19 -8.52 6.14 -13.85
N PRO A 20 -9.71 6.46 -14.38
CA PRO A 20 -10.32 7.79 -14.27
C PRO A 20 -10.84 8.13 -12.87
N GLY A 21 -11.33 9.36 -12.71
CA GLY A 21 -12.02 9.83 -11.51
C GLY A 21 -13.11 8.87 -11.08
N LEU A 22 -13.24 8.62 -9.77
CA LEU A 22 -14.33 7.86 -9.17
C LEU A 22 -14.53 6.41 -9.69
N SER A 23 -13.55 5.85 -10.43
CA SER A 23 -13.63 4.48 -10.96
C SER A 23 -13.53 3.37 -9.90
N GLY A 24 -13.22 3.72 -8.64
CA GLY A 24 -13.20 2.79 -7.50
C GLY A 24 -11.83 2.21 -7.13
N LYS A 25 -10.72 2.84 -7.55
CA LYS A 25 -9.34 2.46 -7.17
C LYS A 25 -9.17 2.37 -5.64
N THR A 26 -9.40 3.45 -4.91
CA THR A 26 -9.31 3.47 -3.43
C THR A 26 -10.26 2.49 -2.77
N THR A 27 -11.49 2.33 -3.27
CA THR A 27 -12.41 1.29 -2.79
C THR A 27 -11.81 -0.10 -2.95
N THR A 28 -11.13 -0.36 -4.08
CA THR A 28 -10.42 -1.62 -4.35
C THR A 28 -9.27 -1.83 -3.36
N LEU A 29 -8.41 -0.84 -3.12
CA LEU A 29 -7.30 -0.97 -2.15
C LEU A 29 -7.82 -1.11 -0.71
N ARG A 30 -8.86 -0.36 -0.32
CA ARG A 30 -9.50 -0.51 1.00
C ARG A 30 -10.08 -1.90 1.17
N LYS A 31 -10.70 -2.47 0.13
CA LYS A 31 -11.24 -3.83 0.18
C LYS A 31 -10.14 -4.89 0.27
N ILE A 32 -9.04 -4.70 -0.45
CA ILE A 32 -7.84 -5.53 -0.31
C ILE A 32 -7.30 -5.45 1.13
N TYR A 33 -7.21 -4.24 1.71
CA TYR A 33 -6.84 -4.04 3.11
C TYR A 33 -7.77 -4.86 4.02
N GLU A 34 -9.07 -4.54 4.04
CA GLU A 34 -10.11 -5.19 4.86
C GLU A 34 -10.06 -6.73 4.83
N THR A 35 -9.82 -7.33 3.66
CA THR A 35 -9.90 -8.78 3.48
C THR A 35 -8.61 -9.52 3.86
N ILE A 36 -7.44 -8.85 3.83
CA ILE A 36 -6.17 -9.46 4.23
C ILE A 36 -6.05 -9.47 5.76
N ARG A 37 -5.64 -10.61 6.32
CA ARG A 37 -5.40 -10.74 7.78
C ARG A 37 -4.37 -9.71 8.26
N PRO A 38 -4.57 -9.06 9.44
CA PRO A 38 -3.65 -8.07 9.99
C PRO A 38 -2.17 -8.49 10.01
N ALA A 39 -1.86 -9.75 10.31
CA ALA A 39 -0.47 -10.27 10.33
C ALA A 39 0.26 -10.26 8.97
N HIS A 40 -0.45 -10.08 7.85
CA HIS A 40 0.11 -10.10 6.50
C HIS A 40 -0.01 -8.75 5.76
N ARG A 41 -0.46 -7.69 6.44
CA ARG A 41 -0.56 -6.32 5.92
C ARG A 41 0.08 -5.32 6.90
N GLY A 42 0.72 -4.27 6.39
CA GLY A 42 1.02 -3.09 7.21
C GLY A 42 -0.17 -2.14 7.29
N GLU A 43 0.02 -0.99 7.94
CA GLU A 43 -1.00 0.06 7.95
C GLU A 43 -1.23 0.64 6.54
N MET A 44 -2.48 0.96 6.25
CA MET A 44 -2.86 1.69 5.05
C MET A 44 -2.65 3.19 5.30
N MET A 45 -1.82 3.83 4.47
CA MET A 45 -1.62 5.28 4.47
C MET A 45 -2.44 5.86 3.31
N SER A 46 -3.21 6.93 3.53
CA SER A 46 -4.15 7.48 2.53
C SER A 46 -4.12 9.00 2.50
N ILE A 47 -3.46 9.59 1.50
CA ILE A 47 -3.41 11.05 1.32
C ILE A 47 -4.76 11.58 0.83
N ALA A 48 -5.55 12.18 1.71
CA ALA A 48 -6.84 12.80 1.36
C ALA A 48 -6.70 14.31 1.12
N THR A 49 -7.54 14.88 0.23
CA THR A 49 -7.80 16.32 0.21
C THR A 49 -9.31 16.58 0.24
N GLU A 50 -9.74 17.70 0.81
CA GLU A 50 -11.17 17.99 1.00
C GLU A 50 -11.92 18.27 -0.31
N GLY A 51 -13.23 17.98 -0.33
CA GLY A 51 -14.15 18.35 -1.41
C GLY A 51 -14.10 17.45 -2.65
N ASP A 52 -14.20 16.13 -2.49
CA ASP A 52 -14.21 15.09 -3.55
C ASP A 52 -13.00 15.06 -4.50
N ARG A 53 -12.03 15.95 -4.28
CA ARG A 53 -10.70 15.91 -4.86
C ARG A 53 -9.90 14.91 -4.06
N THR A 54 -9.87 13.66 -4.49
CA THR A 54 -9.06 12.66 -3.80
C THR A 54 -7.66 12.61 -4.40
N LEU A 55 -6.68 13.12 -3.64
CA LEU A 55 -5.26 12.85 -3.88
C LEU A 55 -4.83 11.46 -3.39
N PHE A 56 -5.77 10.51 -3.23
CA PHE A 56 -5.50 9.20 -2.62
C PHE A 56 -4.31 8.51 -3.30
N PHE A 57 -3.18 8.61 -2.60
CA PHE A 57 -2.08 7.67 -2.59
C PHE A 57 -2.40 6.69 -1.46
N ASP A 58 -3.16 5.64 -1.74
CA ASP A 58 -3.32 4.56 -0.76
C ASP A 58 -2.09 3.65 -0.86
N PHE A 59 -1.22 3.65 0.16
CA PHE A 59 -0.10 2.71 0.27
C PHE A 59 -0.53 1.50 1.11
N LEU A 60 -0.38 0.30 0.55
CA LEU A 60 -0.61 -0.95 1.29
C LEU A 60 0.53 -1.95 1.05
N PRO A 61 1.36 -2.23 2.07
CA PRO A 61 2.35 -3.30 2.01
C PRO A 61 1.71 -4.65 2.37
N VAL A 62 1.67 -5.58 1.42
CA VAL A 62 1.14 -6.96 1.61
C VAL A 62 2.27 -7.98 1.55
N LYS A 63 2.36 -8.88 2.53
CA LYS A 63 3.30 -10.01 2.51
C LYS A 63 2.62 -11.27 1.95
N VAL A 64 3.17 -11.81 0.86
CA VAL A 64 2.79 -13.10 0.25
C VAL A 64 3.92 -14.08 0.48
N GLU A 65 3.72 -15.10 1.32
CA GLU A 65 4.83 -15.86 1.89
C GLU A 65 5.64 -16.69 0.90
N ARG A 66 5.01 -17.30 -0.11
CA ARG A 66 5.71 -17.99 -1.22
C ARG A 66 4.91 -17.99 -2.51
N VAL A 67 5.51 -17.48 -3.60
CA VAL A 67 5.08 -17.76 -4.98
C VAL A 67 6.14 -18.63 -5.67
N ASN A 68 5.88 -19.93 -5.71
CA ASN A 68 6.87 -20.99 -5.94
C ASN A 68 7.95 -20.99 -4.84
N ASP A 69 8.99 -20.16 -5.00
CA ASP A 69 10.25 -20.24 -4.24
C ASP A 69 10.70 -18.90 -3.61
N CYS A 70 9.93 -17.82 -3.85
CA CYS A 70 10.23 -16.47 -3.37
C CYS A 70 9.09 -15.93 -2.51
N SER A 71 9.41 -15.26 -1.41
CA SER A 71 8.47 -14.39 -0.70
C SER A 71 8.29 -13.12 -1.52
N VAL A 72 7.08 -12.58 -1.58
CA VAL A 72 6.78 -11.37 -2.35
C VAL A 72 6.11 -10.36 -1.45
N ARG A 73 6.63 -9.14 -1.43
CA ARG A 73 6.05 -8.02 -0.69
C ARG A 73 5.53 -7.00 -1.69
N LEU A 74 4.21 -6.88 -1.77
CA LEU A 74 3.56 -5.98 -2.71
C LEU A 74 3.40 -4.63 -2.05
N ALA A 75 3.86 -3.57 -2.70
CA ALA A 75 3.55 -2.19 -2.37
C ALA A 75 2.45 -1.72 -3.34
N LEU A 76 1.20 -1.73 -2.89
CA LEU A 76 0.08 -1.25 -3.69
C LEU A 76 0.00 0.27 -3.58
N TYR A 77 -0.26 0.95 -4.69
CA TYR A 77 -0.50 2.38 -4.81
C TYR A 77 -1.74 2.63 -5.67
N THR A 78 -2.40 3.77 -5.47
CA THR A 78 -3.35 4.33 -6.46
C THR A 78 -2.90 5.73 -6.89
N VAL A 79 -3.41 6.20 -8.01
CA VAL A 79 -3.26 7.58 -8.50
C VAL A 79 -4.50 8.43 -8.23
N PRO A 80 -4.36 9.76 -8.08
CA PRO A 80 -5.49 10.67 -8.16
C PRO A 80 -6.22 10.52 -9.49
N GLY A 81 -7.55 10.46 -9.46
CA GLY A 81 -8.37 10.17 -10.64
C GLY A 81 -8.69 11.39 -11.51
N GLN A 82 -8.44 12.62 -11.06
CA GLN A 82 -8.71 13.85 -11.82
C GLN A 82 -7.57 14.17 -12.80
N VAL A 83 -7.88 14.92 -13.86
CA VAL A 83 -6.94 15.21 -14.98
C VAL A 83 -5.84 16.20 -14.57
N PHE A 84 -6.16 17.16 -13.70
CA PHE A 84 -5.24 18.21 -13.23
C PHE A 84 -3.97 17.72 -12.51
N TYR A 85 -3.91 16.44 -12.10
CA TYR A 85 -2.81 15.89 -11.30
C TYR A 85 -1.83 15.02 -12.10
N ASN A 86 -1.59 15.31 -13.39
CA ASN A 86 -0.75 14.47 -14.24
C ASN A 86 0.69 14.31 -13.71
N ALA A 87 1.29 15.38 -13.16
CA ALA A 87 2.60 15.31 -12.51
C ALA A 87 2.63 14.27 -11.36
N THR A 88 1.59 14.27 -10.53
CA THR A 88 1.39 13.29 -9.45
C THR A 88 1.29 11.86 -9.99
N ARG A 89 0.58 11.66 -11.12
CA ARG A 89 0.46 10.33 -11.75
C ARG A 89 1.81 9.81 -12.25
N LYS A 90 2.63 10.67 -12.88
CA LYS A 90 3.99 10.34 -13.32
C LYS A 90 4.86 9.87 -12.15
N LEU A 91 4.84 10.62 -11.04
CA LEU A 91 5.56 10.25 -9.81
C LEU A 91 5.08 8.89 -9.25
N VAL A 92 3.77 8.64 -9.17
CA VAL A 92 3.26 7.32 -8.74
C VAL A 92 3.71 6.20 -9.66
N LEU A 93 3.71 6.40 -10.99
CA LEU A 93 4.17 5.38 -11.94
C LEU A 93 5.67 5.12 -11.88
N GLN A 94 6.48 6.06 -11.38
CA GLN A 94 7.95 5.94 -11.32
C GLN A 94 8.38 4.65 -10.63
N GLY A 95 9.03 3.78 -11.40
CA GLY A 95 9.52 2.48 -10.94
C GLY A 95 8.43 1.53 -10.43
N ALA A 96 7.22 1.60 -10.98
CA ALA A 96 6.21 0.55 -10.86
C ALA A 96 6.65 -0.72 -11.61
N ASP A 97 6.25 -1.88 -11.10
CA ASP A 97 6.53 -3.19 -11.69
C ASP A 97 5.30 -3.77 -12.43
N GLY A 98 4.10 -3.27 -12.13
CA GLY A 98 2.86 -3.58 -12.87
C GLY A 98 1.71 -2.62 -12.57
N VAL A 99 0.69 -2.61 -13.43
CA VAL A 99 -0.51 -1.76 -13.29
C VAL A 99 -1.80 -2.59 -13.34
N VAL A 100 -2.77 -2.22 -12.51
CA VAL A 100 -4.18 -2.60 -12.67
C VAL A 100 -4.93 -1.39 -13.20
N PHE A 101 -5.54 -1.48 -14.37
CA PHE A 101 -6.38 -0.41 -14.92
C PHE A 101 -7.84 -0.63 -14.50
N VAL A 102 -8.30 0.19 -13.54
CA VAL A 102 -9.64 0.18 -12.98
C VAL A 102 -10.55 1.10 -13.81
N ALA A 103 -11.27 0.49 -14.74
CA ALA A 103 -12.28 1.17 -15.55
C ALA A 103 -13.62 1.21 -14.81
N ASP A 104 -14.35 2.30 -14.99
CA ASP A 104 -15.75 2.41 -14.58
C ASP A 104 -16.64 1.81 -15.68
N SER A 105 -17.50 0.85 -15.36
CA SER A 105 -18.32 0.17 -16.37
C SER A 105 -19.55 0.97 -16.85
N GLN A 106 -19.80 2.16 -16.31
CA GLN A 106 -20.94 3.01 -16.72
C GLN A 106 -20.74 3.61 -18.13
N PRO A 107 -21.79 3.73 -18.96
CA PRO A 107 -21.72 4.34 -20.28
C PRO A 107 -21.07 5.73 -20.30
N GLU A 108 -21.42 6.57 -19.33
CA GLU A 108 -21.00 7.96 -19.22
C GLU A 108 -19.50 8.09 -18.89
N ALA A 109 -18.88 7.03 -18.38
CA ALA A 109 -17.47 7.02 -18.03
C ALA A 109 -16.56 6.48 -19.15
N LEU A 110 -17.11 6.04 -20.29
CA LEU A 110 -16.34 5.41 -21.37
C LEU A 110 -15.24 6.33 -21.94
N ASP A 111 -15.53 7.61 -22.13
CA ASP A 111 -14.55 8.58 -22.64
C ASP A 111 -13.47 8.88 -21.60
N SER A 112 -13.82 9.03 -20.33
CA SER A 112 -12.84 9.17 -19.23
C SER A 112 -11.97 7.91 -19.06
N ASN A 113 -12.52 6.71 -19.31
CA ASN A 113 -11.74 5.48 -19.35
C ASN A 113 -10.70 5.53 -20.49
N ARG A 114 -11.10 5.95 -21.70
CA ARG A 114 -10.19 6.10 -22.86
C ARG A 114 -9.07 7.11 -22.56
N GLU A 115 -9.45 8.31 -22.13
CA GLU A 115 -8.51 9.39 -21.77
C GLU A 115 -7.52 8.92 -20.70
N SER A 116 -8.00 8.28 -19.63
CA SER A 116 -7.12 7.79 -18.57
C SER A 116 -6.25 6.60 -18.98
N LEU A 117 -6.61 5.84 -20.01
CA LEU A 117 -5.79 4.75 -20.54
C LEU A 117 -4.70 5.29 -21.47
N GLN A 118 -5.04 6.25 -22.34
CA GLN A 118 -4.05 6.97 -23.14
C GLN A 118 -3.03 7.69 -22.24
N ASN A 119 -3.49 8.39 -21.21
CA ASN A 119 -2.63 9.07 -20.25
C ASN A 119 -1.71 8.09 -19.47
N LEU A 120 -2.14 6.85 -19.22
CA LEU A 120 -1.28 5.81 -18.65
C LEU A 120 -0.15 5.44 -19.64
N GLU A 121 -0.47 5.26 -20.91
CA GLU A 121 0.52 4.92 -21.94
C GLU A 121 1.54 6.05 -22.14
N GLU A 122 1.08 7.30 -22.24
CA GLU A 122 1.93 8.49 -22.34
C GLU A 122 2.89 8.61 -21.14
N ASN A 123 2.36 8.50 -19.92
CA ASN A 123 3.16 8.65 -18.70
C ASN A 123 4.20 7.51 -18.52
N LEU A 124 3.90 6.30 -18.98
CA LEU A 124 4.88 5.20 -19.00
C LEU A 124 5.92 5.41 -20.11
N LEU A 125 5.50 5.86 -21.29
CA LEU A 125 6.38 6.12 -22.43
C LEU A 125 7.42 7.20 -22.12
N GLU A 126 7.03 8.28 -21.44
CA GLU A 126 7.95 9.30 -20.93
C GLU A 126 9.02 8.74 -19.98
N GLN A 127 8.72 7.65 -19.28
CA GLN A 127 9.66 6.95 -18.39
C GLN A 127 10.48 5.87 -19.12
N GLY A 128 10.39 5.81 -20.45
CA GLY A 128 11.04 4.78 -21.28
C GLY A 128 10.36 3.40 -21.21
N VAL A 129 9.17 3.29 -20.59
CA VAL A 129 8.44 2.04 -20.43
C VAL A 129 7.34 1.95 -21.49
N ARG A 130 7.44 0.96 -22.38
CA ARG A 130 6.38 0.69 -23.36
C ARG A 130 5.26 -0.13 -22.72
N LEU A 131 4.01 0.36 -22.79
CA LEU A 131 2.85 -0.30 -22.20
C LEU A 131 2.62 -1.70 -22.80
N ASP A 132 2.90 -1.90 -24.09
CA ASP A 132 2.77 -3.16 -24.83
C ASP A 132 3.41 -4.38 -24.13
N ARG A 133 4.56 -4.17 -23.48
CA ARG A 133 5.38 -5.18 -22.77
C ARG A 133 5.27 -5.09 -21.25
N PHE A 134 4.57 -4.10 -20.73
CA PHE A 134 4.43 -3.88 -19.29
C PHE A 134 3.30 -4.76 -18.69
N PRO A 135 3.48 -5.35 -17.48
CA PRO A 135 2.43 -6.07 -16.78
C PRO A 135 1.19 -5.21 -16.53
N LEU A 136 0.08 -5.59 -17.17
CA LEU A 136 -1.20 -4.91 -17.11
C LEU A 136 -2.33 -5.92 -16.87
N VAL A 137 -3.28 -5.58 -16.01
CA VAL A 137 -4.56 -6.25 -15.84
C VAL A 137 -5.68 -5.23 -15.95
N MET A 138 -6.76 -5.56 -16.66
CA MET A 138 -7.97 -4.74 -16.71
C MET A 138 -8.94 -5.14 -15.58
N GLN A 139 -9.53 -4.15 -14.93
CA GLN A 139 -10.55 -4.33 -13.91
C GLN A 139 -11.80 -3.57 -14.35
N TRP A 140 -12.82 -4.30 -14.79
CA TRP A 140 -14.13 -3.77 -15.13
C TRP A 140 -14.92 -3.59 -13.84
N ASN A 141 -14.88 -2.40 -13.25
CA ASN A 141 -15.45 -2.15 -11.93
C ASN A 141 -16.89 -1.60 -12.00
N LYS A 142 -17.60 -1.66 -10.87
CA LYS A 142 -19.02 -1.31 -10.72
C LYS A 142 -19.97 -2.26 -11.46
N ARG A 143 -19.67 -3.56 -11.47
CA ARG A 143 -20.54 -4.59 -12.10
C ARG A 143 -21.80 -4.90 -11.28
N ASP A 144 -21.92 -4.30 -10.10
CA ASP A 144 -23.03 -4.38 -9.16
C ASP A 144 -24.20 -3.41 -9.44
N ILE A 145 -24.11 -2.54 -10.46
CA ILE A 145 -25.19 -1.61 -10.82
C ILE A 145 -25.86 -1.93 -12.17
N GLU A 146 -27.16 -1.64 -12.26
CA GLU A 146 -28.06 -2.07 -13.35
C GLU A 146 -27.80 -1.38 -14.71
N LYS A 147 -26.90 -0.40 -14.78
CA LYS A 147 -26.59 0.39 -15.99
C LYS A 147 -25.11 0.35 -16.34
N THR A 148 -24.59 -0.84 -16.60
CA THR A 148 -23.22 -1.02 -17.11
C THR A 148 -23.19 -1.38 -18.59
N LEU A 149 -22.11 -0.98 -19.27
CA LEU A 149 -21.80 -1.47 -20.60
C LEU A 149 -21.50 -2.98 -20.56
N PRO A 150 -21.82 -3.73 -21.63
CA PRO A 150 -21.36 -5.11 -21.80
C PRO A 150 -19.82 -5.18 -21.74
N VAL A 151 -19.29 -6.28 -21.19
CA VAL A 151 -17.84 -6.49 -21.07
C VAL A 151 -17.20 -6.52 -22.45
N GLU A 152 -17.89 -7.06 -23.45
CA GLU A 152 -17.48 -7.14 -24.85
C GLU A 152 -17.20 -5.75 -25.43
N GLN A 153 -18.02 -4.75 -25.08
CA GLN A 153 -17.86 -3.37 -25.52
C GLN A 153 -16.69 -2.68 -24.81
N LEU A 154 -16.52 -2.91 -23.50
CA LEU A 154 -15.36 -2.42 -22.75
C LEU A 154 -14.06 -3.03 -23.28
N ARG A 155 -14.03 -4.35 -23.50
CA ARG A 155 -12.91 -5.12 -24.05
C ARG A 155 -12.51 -4.63 -25.44
N ALA A 156 -13.47 -4.48 -26.35
CA ALA A 156 -13.21 -4.03 -27.72
C ALA A 156 -12.59 -2.62 -27.78
N VAL A 157 -12.93 -1.76 -26.82
CA VAL A 157 -12.47 -0.36 -26.76
C VAL A 157 -11.19 -0.17 -25.97
N LEU A 158 -11.06 -0.83 -24.82
CA LEU A 158 -10.00 -0.60 -23.83
C LEU A 158 -8.95 -1.71 -23.80
N ASN A 159 -9.29 -2.94 -24.16
CA ASN A 159 -8.40 -4.11 -24.07
C ASN A 159 -7.98 -4.67 -25.44
N THR A 160 -7.52 -3.79 -26.33
CA THR A 160 -7.01 -4.15 -27.67
C THR A 160 -5.83 -5.13 -27.64
N ARG A 161 -5.10 -5.19 -26.52
CA ARG A 161 -3.99 -6.13 -26.26
C ARG A 161 -4.43 -7.52 -25.80
N GLY A 162 -5.69 -7.72 -25.41
CA GLY A 162 -6.16 -8.97 -24.82
C GLY A 162 -5.42 -9.37 -23.53
N VAL A 163 -5.06 -8.39 -22.69
CA VAL A 163 -4.46 -8.68 -21.37
C VAL A 163 -5.52 -9.28 -20.43
N PRO A 164 -5.12 -9.97 -19.34
CA PRO A 164 -6.09 -10.52 -18.39
C PRO A 164 -7.04 -9.45 -17.85
N GLU A 165 -8.30 -9.81 -17.73
CA GLU A 165 -9.38 -8.90 -17.37
C GLU A 165 -10.36 -9.55 -16.38
N TYR A 166 -10.95 -8.74 -15.49
CA TYR A 166 -11.83 -9.22 -14.43
C TYR A 166 -13.00 -8.27 -14.20
N GLU A 167 -14.20 -8.83 -14.09
CA GLU A 167 -15.38 -8.14 -13.59
C GLU A 167 -15.31 -7.98 -12.06
N THR A 168 -15.51 -6.76 -11.56
CA THR A 168 -15.46 -6.49 -10.12
C THR A 168 -16.56 -5.58 -9.62
N ALA A 169 -16.92 -5.75 -8.35
CA ALA A 169 -17.65 -4.79 -7.55
C ALA A 169 -16.79 -4.46 -6.33
N ALA A 170 -16.04 -3.35 -6.37
CA ALA A 170 -15.08 -3.02 -5.32
C ALA A 170 -15.71 -2.81 -3.92
N THR A 171 -16.99 -2.44 -3.89
CA THR A 171 -17.87 -2.34 -2.72
C THR A 171 -18.04 -3.68 -2.01
N SER A 172 -18.50 -4.70 -2.73
CA SER A 172 -18.69 -6.06 -2.21
C SER A 172 -17.37 -6.84 -2.05
N GLY A 173 -16.39 -6.55 -2.90
CA GLY A 173 -15.10 -7.25 -3.01
C GLY A 173 -15.06 -8.35 -4.06
N GLN A 174 -16.16 -8.56 -4.81
CA GLN A 174 -16.21 -9.51 -5.92
C GLN A 174 -15.10 -9.21 -6.94
N GLY A 175 -14.34 -10.23 -7.32
CA GLY A 175 -13.25 -10.19 -8.32
C GLY A 175 -12.00 -9.35 -7.95
N VAL A 176 -12.06 -8.54 -6.90
CA VAL A 176 -10.94 -7.67 -6.45
C VAL A 176 -9.68 -8.47 -6.16
N LEU A 177 -9.82 -9.60 -5.46
CA LEU A 177 -8.68 -10.45 -5.12
C LEU A 177 -8.15 -11.21 -6.33
N ASP A 178 -8.99 -11.61 -7.27
CA ASP A 178 -8.57 -12.34 -8.47
C ASP A 178 -7.80 -11.43 -9.43
N THR A 179 -8.24 -10.16 -9.54
CA THR A 179 -7.48 -9.07 -10.16
C THR A 179 -6.08 -8.96 -9.53
N LEU A 180 -5.99 -8.85 -8.19
CA LEU A 180 -4.72 -8.74 -7.46
C LEU A 180 -3.81 -9.96 -7.65
N LYS A 181 -4.37 -11.18 -7.59
CA LYS A 181 -3.65 -12.45 -7.86
C LYS A 181 -3.06 -12.45 -9.28
N SER A 182 -3.83 -11.98 -10.26
CA SER A 182 -3.45 -11.98 -11.67
C SER A 182 -2.29 -11.02 -11.94
N ILE A 183 -2.39 -9.76 -11.52
CA ILE A 183 -1.30 -8.79 -11.70
C ILE A 183 -0.04 -9.23 -10.96
N THR A 184 -0.17 -9.80 -9.75
CA THR A 184 0.95 -10.36 -8.99
C THR A 184 1.68 -11.47 -9.77
N ARG A 185 0.92 -12.36 -10.42
CA ARG A 185 1.50 -13.42 -11.28
C ARG A 185 2.22 -12.83 -12.50
N LEU A 186 1.67 -11.81 -13.16
CA LEU A 186 2.31 -11.14 -14.30
C LEU A 186 3.61 -10.43 -13.91
N VAL A 187 3.59 -9.68 -12.81
CA VAL A 187 4.77 -8.97 -12.27
C VAL A 187 5.89 -9.96 -11.94
N ILE A 188 5.59 -11.06 -11.24
CA ILE A 188 6.61 -12.08 -10.91
C ILE A 188 7.17 -12.75 -12.17
N LYS A 189 6.35 -12.96 -13.21
CA LYS A 189 6.81 -13.49 -14.51
C LYS A 189 7.76 -12.52 -15.21
N ASP A 190 7.43 -11.24 -15.23
CA ASP A 190 8.26 -10.18 -15.83
C ASP A 190 9.58 -9.97 -15.09
N LEU A 191 9.56 -9.87 -13.76
CA LEU A 191 10.78 -9.74 -12.94
C LEU A 191 11.73 -10.95 -13.07
N ARG A 192 11.19 -12.15 -13.31
CA ARG A 192 11.99 -13.34 -13.67
C ARG A 192 12.59 -13.24 -15.08
N ALA A 193 11.81 -12.80 -16.07
CA ALA A 193 12.30 -12.58 -17.43
C ALA A 193 13.44 -11.54 -17.48
N LYS A 194 13.34 -10.49 -16.66
CA LYS A 194 14.37 -9.45 -16.45
C LYS A 194 15.56 -9.92 -15.60
N ARG A 195 15.60 -11.20 -15.16
CA ARG A 195 16.61 -11.79 -14.26
C ARG A 195 16.79 -11.07 -12.92
N ILE A 196 15.80 -10.27 -12.50
CA ILE A 196 15.75 -9.62 -11.19
C ILE A 196 15.48 -10.67 -10.11
N VAL A 197 14.66 -11.68 -10.42
CA VAL A 197 14.33 -12.80 -9.54
C VAL A 197 15.01 -14.09 -10.03
N PRO A 198 15.70 -14.86 -9.17
CA PRO A 198 16.34 -16.11 -9.58
C PRO A 198 15.33 -17.16 -10.05
N SER A 199 15.75 -18.00 -11.01
CA SER A 199 14.97 -19.14 -11.50
C SER A 199 14.66 -20.14 -10.37
N PRO A 200 13.51 -20.85 -10.42
CA PRO A 200 13.26 -21.98 -9.53
C PRO A 200 14.40 -22.99 -9.61
N ARG A 201 14.79 -23.61 -8.49
CA ARG A 201 15.69 -24.77 -8.56
C ARG A 201 14.97 -25.92 -9.27
N PRO A 202 15.63 -26.68 -10.17
CA PRO A 202 15.09 -27.94 -10.64
C PRO A 202 15.02 -28.92 -9.47
N THR A 203 13.83 -29.13 -8.93
CA THR A 203 13.54 -30.27 -8.06
C THR A 203 13.32 -31.51 -8.91
N ALA A 204 13.56 -32.68 -8.31
CA ALA A 204 13.19 -33.99 -8.85
C ALA A 204 11.72 -34.03 -9.31
N PRO A 205 11.33 -34.96 -10.23
CA PRO A 205 10.02 -34.91 -10.90
C PRO A 205 8.84 -34.86 -9.93
N PRO A 206 7.72 -34.22 -10.31
CA PRO A 206 6.64 -33.93 -9.38
C PRO A 206 5.98 -35.21 -8.90
N VAL A 207 5.85 -35.37 -7.57
CA VAL A 207 4.76 -36.16 -7.03
C VAL A 207 3.49 -35.35 -7.25
N GLU A 208 2.62 -35.81 -8.15
CA GLU A 208 1.39 -35.10 -8.51
C GLU A 208 0.50 -34.93 -7.28
N ASN A 209 0.29 -33.67 -6.89
CA ASN A 209 -0.69 -33.29 -5.88
C ASN A 209 -1.47 -32.08 -6.44
N PRO A 210 -2.59 -32.30 -7.18
CA PRO A 210 -3.28 -31.26 -7.96
C PRO A 210 -3.93 -30.10 -7.18
N GLY A 211 -3.66 -29.95 -5.88
CA GLY A 211 -4.25 -28.92 -5.01
C GLY A 211 -3.31 -27.82 -4.49
N ALA A 212 -2.00 -27.88 -4.76
CA ALA A 212 -1.01 -27.02 -4.12
C ALA A 212 -0.74 -25.66 -4.83
N GLY A 213 -1.71 -25.15 -5.59
CA GLY A 213 -1.57 -23.90 -6.33
C GLY A 213 -1.54 -22.63 -5.47
N LEU A 214 -1.07 -21.53 -6.08
CA LEU A 214 -1.19 -20.14 -5.60
C LEU A 214 -2.60 -19.84 -5.04
N GLU A 215 -3.60 -20.42 -5.70
CA GLU A 215 -5.04 -20.35 -5.44
C GLU A 215 -5.44 -20.90 -4.07
N ALA A 216 -4.93 -22.06 -3.65
CA ALA A 216 -5.20 -22.61 -2.33
C ALA A 216 -4.57 -21.76 -1.22
N ARG A 217 -3.35 -21.24 -1.44
CA ARG A 217 -2.61 -20.48 -0.42
C ARG A 217 -3.16 -19.08 -0.19
N LEU A 218 -3.52 -18.34 -1.25
CA LEU A 218 -4.22 -17.08 -1.04
C LEU A 218 -5.58 -17.29 -0.35
N SER A 219 -6.34 -18.31 -0.75
CA SER A 219 -7.60 -18.66 -0.08
C SER A 219 -7.42 -19.04 1.40
N GLN A 220 -6.31 -19.69 1.78
CA GLN A 220 -5.95 -20.00 3.17
C GLN A 220 -5.67 -18.76 4.04
N HIS A 221 -5.37 -17.59 3.46
CA HIS A 221 -5.21 -16.33 4.19
C HIS A 221 -6.49 -15.47 4.20
N LEU A 222 -7.57 -15.89 3.53
CA LEU A 222 -8.88 -15.24 3.60
C LEU A 222 -9.72 -15.84 4.76
N PRO A 223 -10.75 -15.14 5.26
CA PRO A 223 -11.79 -15.77 6.06
C PRO A 223 -12.71 -16.64 5.17
N PRO A 224 -13.29 -17.73 5.69
CA PRO A 224 -14.27 -18.53 4.94
C PRO A 224 -15.56 -17.72 4.71
N PRO A 225 -16.30 -17.98 3.61
CA PRO A 225 -17.55 -17.29 3.32
C PRO A 225 -18.65 -17.67 4.34
N PRO A 226 -19.57 -16.75 4.67
CA PRO A 226 -20.70 -17.06 5.54
C PRO A 226 -21.68 -18.01 4.85
N SER A 227 -22.02 -19.11 5.52
CA SER A 227 -22.97 -20.11 5.04
C SER A 227 -24.41 -19.55 5.05
N HIS A 228 -24.92 -19.17 3.88
CA HIS A 228 -26.35 -18.85 3.74
C HIS A 228 -27.17 -20.14 3.55
N THR A 229 -27.83 -20.59 4.62
CA THR A 229 -28.83 -21.67 4.55
C THR A 229 -30.12 -21.29 5.25
N GLY A 230 -31.17 -21.06 4.45
CA GLY A 230 -32.60 -21.34 4.72
C GLY A 230 -33.26 -20.90 6.04
N LEU A 231 -34.23 -19.99 5.92
CA LEU A 231 -35.40 -19.91 6.82
C LEU A 231 -36.29 -21.18 6.66
N PRO A 232 -37.04 -21.63 7.69
CA PRO A 232 -38.39 -21.09 7.90
C PRO A 232 -38.96 -21.04 9.35
N ALA A 233 -39.91 -20.11 9.54
CA ALA A 233 -41.09 -20.13 10.44
C ALA A 233 -40.98 -20.15 12.00
N HIS A 234 -41.95 -19.44 12.61
CA HIS A 234 -42.21 -19.19 14.06
C HIS A 234 -43.23 -20.21 14.66
N PRO A 235 -43.75 -20.08 15.91
CA PRO A 235 -43.21 -19.75 17.27
C PRO A 235 -43.54 -20.96 18.24
N PRO A 236 -43.94 -20.89 19.54
CA PRO A 236 -43.88 -19.83 20.58
C PRO A 236 -43.39 -20.26 22.01
N SER A 237 -43.21 -19.24 22.86
CA SER A 237 -43.42 -19.13 24.33
C SER A 237 -43.31 -20.33 25.29
N LEU A 238 -42.47 -20.18 26.33
CA LEU A 238 -42.91 -19.67 27.65
C LEU A 238 -41.72 -19.33 28.60
N MET A 239 -41.98 -18.42 29.55
CA MET A 239 -41.09 -17.87 30.59
C MET A 239 -41.54 -18.41 31.98
N PRO A 240 -41.01 -17.99 33.17
CA PRO A 240 -39.75 -17.29 33.53
C PRO A 240 -39.08 -17.82 34.85
N ARG A 241 -38.15 -17.01 35.42
CA ARG A 241 -37.65 -16.98 36.84
C ARG A 241 -36.55 -18.00 37.19
N GLN A 242 -35.62 -17.71 38.12
CA GLN A 242 -35.62 -16.70 39.20
C GLN A 242 -34.19 -16.23 39.58
N ASN A 243 -34.09 -14.99 40.09
CA ASN A 243 -32.93 -14.46 40.83
C ASN A 243 -33.21 -14.60 42.34
N PRO A 244 -32.22 -14.59 43.25
CA PRO A 244 -31.92 -13.31 43.90
C PRO A 244 -30.45 -13.08 44.32
N ALA A 245 -30.19 -11.83 44.68
CA ALA A 245 -28.89 -11.28 45.10
C ALA A 245 -28.41 -11.73 46.49
N GLN A 246 -27.12 -11.52 46.74
CA GLN A 246 -26.60 -11.05 48.04
C GLN A 246 -25.41 -10.12 47.81
N ALA A 247 -25.26 -9.11 48.68
CA ALA A 247 -24.20 -8.10 48.60
C ALA A 247 -23.35 -8.15 49.88
N ALA A 248 -22.03 -7.94 49.76
CA ALA A 248 -21.15 -7.69 50.89
C ALA A 248 -20.01 -6.74 50.53
N THR A 249 -19.76 -5.81 51.44
CA THR A 249 -18.93 -4.61 51.34
C THR A 249 -17.41 -4.83 51.39
N ALA A 250 -16.69 -4.03 50.57
CA ALA A 250 -15.47 -3.26 50.87
C ALA A 250 -14.34 -3.83 51.76
N GLN A 251 -13.10 -3.80 51.22
CA GLN A 251 -11.92 -3.28 51.94
C GLN A 251 -10.70 -3.04 51.01
N ALA A 252 -10.00 -1.93 51.28
CA ALA A 252 -8.64 -1.55 50.86
C ALA A 252 -8.17 -0.44 51.85
N PRO A 253 -6.87 -0.07 51.96
CA PRO A 253 -5.70 -0.50 51.19
C PRO A 253 -4.53 -1.00 52.08
N ARG A 254 -3.36 -1.29 51.47
CA ARG A 254 -2.07 -1.20 52.17
C ARG A 254 -1.01 -0.54 51.29
N VAL A 255 -0.12 0.22 51.93
CA VAL A 255 0.89 1.10 51.33
C VAL A 255 2.26 0.49 51.52
N GLU A 256 3.08 0.45 50.48
CA GLU A 256 4.54 0.32 50.58
C GLU A 256 5.22 1.31 49.63
N THR A 257 6.34 1.89 50.06
CA THR A 257 7.16 2.89 49.35
C THR A 257 8.62 2.78 49.88
N PRO A 258 9.66 3.37 49.23
CA PRO A 258 10.62 2.55 48.49
C PRO A 258 12.09 2.72 48.94
N ALA A 259 13.01 1.95 48.34
CA ALA A 259 14.46 2.18 48.40
C ALA A 259 15.18 1.48 47.21
N PRO A 260 16.44 1.83 46.90
CA PRO A 260 16.88 3.18 46.54
C PRO A 260 17.66 3.20 45.20
N LEU A 261 17.90 4.40 44.65
CA LEU A 261 18.69 4.61 43.43
C LEU A 261 20.16 4.22 43.63
N THR A 262 20.73 3.46 42.69
CA THR A 262 22.17 3.29 42.48
C THR A 262 22.54 3.53 41.02
N ALA A 263 23.61 4.29 40.80
CA ALA A 263 24.17 4.55 39.47
C ALA A 263 25.59 3.95 39.40
N PRO A 264 25.93 3.19 38.35
CA PRO A 264 27.31 2.91 37.97
C PRO A 264 27.76 3.75 36.77
N ALA A 265 29.09 3.84 36.62
CA ALA A 265 29.81 4.78 35.76
C ALA A 265 30.01 4.25 34.31
N PRO A 266 30.73 4.96 33.40
CA PRO A 266 30.59 4.76 31.96
C PRO A 266 31.29 3.49 31.43
N THR A 267 30.72 2.94 30.36
CA THR A 267 31.22 1.76 29.62
C THR A 267 31.29 2.06 28.11
N PRO A 268 32.03 1.26 27.31
CA PRO A 268 32.87 1.84 26.26
C PRO A 268 32.19 2.04 24.90
N ALA A 269 32.78 2.91 24.07
CA ALA A 269 32.44 3.02 22.66
C ALA A 269 32.66 1.68 21.93
N GLY A 270 31.58 0.98 21.57
CA GLY A 270 31.74 -0.39 21.07
C GLY A 270 30.53 -1.12 20.51
N GLN A 271 29.37 -0.48 20.27
CA GLN A 271 28.29 -1.04 19.46
C GLN A 271 27.30 0.09 19.07
N ARG A 272 27.10 0.30 17.76
CA ARG A 272 26.10 1.27 17.27
C ARG A 272 24.72 0.62 17.31
N THR A 273 24.09 0.70 18.48
CA THR A 273 22.65 0.55 18.64
C THR A 273 21.90 1.62 17.84
N LEU A 274 20.60 1.39 17.62
CA LEU A 274 19.67 2.43 17.17
C LEU A 274 19.87 3.69 18.03
N GLY A 275 19.96 4.86 17.39
CA GLY A 275 20.15 6.12 18.10
C GLY A 275 18.98 6.41 19.06
N PRO A 276 19.16 7.24 20.10
CA PRO A 276 18.23 7.38 21.23
C PRO A 276 16.86 8.02 20.93
N ALA A 277 16.41 8.05 19.66
CA ALA A 277 15.03 8.38 19.26
C ALA A 277 14.02 7.26 19.58
N SER A 278 14.37 6.32 20.46
CA SER A 278 13.52 5.24 20.99
C SER A 278 12.46 5.78 21.98
N ALA A 279 11.55 6.65 21.53
CA ALA A 279 10.36 7.06 22.28
C ALA A 279 9.24 7.72 21.44
N LEU A 280 9.27 7.62 20.11
CA LEU A 280 8.15 8.03 19.25
C LEU A 280 7.63 6.80 18.51
N ALA A 281 6.32 6.58 18.59
CA ALA A 281 5.67 5.45 17.96
C ALA A 281 5.63 5.66 16.44
N PRO A 282 5.36 4.62 15.64
CA PRO A 282 5.00 4.79 14.23
C PRO A 282 3.89 5.85 14.04
N GLY A 283 2.96 5.95 15.00
CA GLY A 283 1.93 6.98 15.08
C GLY A 283 2.43 8.42 14.88
N ASP A 284 3.55 8.81 15.49
CA ASP A 284 4.07 10.17 15.37
C ASP A 284 4.53 10.49 13.94
N LEU A 285 5.14 9.53 13.24
CA LEU A 285 5.47 9.67 11.82
C LEU A 285 4.21 9.85 10.96
N PHE A 286 3.14 9.10 11.29
CA PHE A 286 1.85 9.24 10.61
C PHE A 286 1.16 10.57 10.90
N ASP A 287 1.35 11.16 12.08
CA ASP A 287 0.80 12.48 12.39
C ASP A 287 1.51 13.61 11.61
N TYR A 288 2.83 13.51 11.36
CA TYR A 288 3.49 14.43 10.42
C TYR A 288 3.07 14.22 8.96
N ALA A 289 2.77 12.99 8.55
CA ALA A 289 2.19 12.73 7.23
C ALA A 289 0.79 13.37 7.13
N ARG A 290 -0.12 13.10 8.06
CA ARG A 290 -1.45 13.74 8.15
C ARG A 290 -1.37 15.28 8.15
N ALA A 291 -0.40 15.86 8.85
CA ALA A 291 -0.19 17.31 8.85
C ALA A 291 0.26 17.84 7.47
N ALA A 292 1.14 17.12 6.77
CA ALA A 292 1.54 17.46 5.40
C ALA A 292 0.37 17.31 4.41
N GLU A 293 -0.47 16.29 4.58
CA GLU A 293 -1.67 16.03 3.79
C GLU A 293 -2.70 17.16 3.97
N ALA A 294 -3.03 17.52 5.21
CA ALA A 294 -3.95 18.62 5.53
C ALA A 294 -3.44 19.96 4.96
N ALA A 295 -2.14 20.24 5.11
CA ALA A 295 -1.53 21.42 4.51
C ALA A 295 -1.64 21.44 2.97
N PHE A 296 -1.47 20.29 2.31
CA PHE A 296 -1.71 20.20 0.87
C PHE A 296 -3.18 20.48 0.53
N ALA A 297 -4.11 19.86 1.26
CA ALA A 297 -5.55 20.00 1.05
C ALA A 297 -6.01 21.46 1.09
N SER A 298 -5.50 22.23 2.05
CA SER A 298 -5.78 23.67 2.21
C SER A 298 -4.97 24.57 1.26
N GLY A 299 -4.24 24.02 0.28
CA GLY A 299 -3.42 24.78 -0.67
C GLY A 299 -2.15 25.40 -0.06
N GLN A 300 -1.79 25.04 1.18
CA GLN A 300 -0.62 25.56 1.89
C GLN A 300 0.64 24.78 1.51
N TYR A 301 1.06 24.89 0.25
CA TYR A 301 2.19 24.11 -0.30
C TYR A 301 3.50 24.29 0.48
N GLY A 302 3.75 25.49 1.02
CA GLY A 302 4.87 25.75 1.91
C GLY A 302 4.85 24.92 3.20
N THR A 303 3.73 24.94 3.91
CA THR A 303 3.50 24.12 5.11
C THR A 303 3.61 22.63 4.78
N CYS A 304 3.03 22.19 3.66
CA CYS A 304 3.10 20.80 3.20
C CYS A 304 4.55 20.32 3.00
N VAL A 305 5.37 21.07 2.26
CA VAL A 305 6.78 20.73 2.01
C VAL A 305 7.60 20.73 3.31
N ALA A 306 7.35 21.68 4.23
CA ALA A 306 7.99 21.71 5.53
C ALA A 306 7.66 20.47 6.37
N SER A 307 6.37 20.13 6.51
CA SER A 307 5.91 18.92 7.21
C SER A 307 6.47 17.64 6.58
N CYS A 308 6.53 17.54 5.24
CA CYS A 308 7.18 16.44 4.55
C CYS A 308 8.68 16.33 4.90
N MET A 309 9.41 17.45 4.90
CA MET A 309 10.84 17.48 5.21
C MET A 309 11.13 17.05 6.65
N ASP A 310 10.29 17.45 7.61
CA ASP A 310 10.44 17.05 9.01
C ASP A 310 10.06 15.59 9.25
N ALA A 311 9.00 15.09 8.59
CA ALA A 311 8.64 13.68 8.59
C ALA A 311 9.75 12.79 7.97
N VAL A 312 10.31 13.20 6.83
CA VAL A 312 11.47 12.55 6.21
C VAL A 312 12.68 12.55 7.14
N ARG A 313 13.02 13.68 7.76
CA ARG A 313 14.16 13.77 8.70
C ARG A 313 14.01 12.79 9.86
N ARG A 314 12.80 12.66 10.41
CA ARG A 314 12.49 11.70 11.48
C ARG A 314 12.57 10.26 10.97
N ALA A 315 11.96 9.94 9.84
CA ALA A 315 11.98 8.60 9.25
C ALA A 315 13.41 8.12 8.91
N LEU A 316 14.25 9.04 8.40
CA LEU A 316 15.66 8.78 8.15
C LEU A 316 16.47 8.57 9.44
N ALA A 317 16.12 9.24 10.55
CA ALA A 317 16.81 9.05 11.82
C ALA A 317 16.69 7.62 12.39
N TYR A 318 15.62 6.88 12.07
CA TYR A 318 15.52 5.46 12.42
C TYR A 318 16.60 4.60 11.75
N ALA A 319 17.08 4.99 10.56
CA ALA A 319 18.11 4.23 9.83
C ALA A 319 19.49 4.23 10.52
N GLY A 320 19.71 5.14 11.48
CA GLY A 320 20.93 5.23 12.28
C GLY A 320 21.39 6.66 12.54
N GLU A 321 22.47 6.81 13.29
CA GLU A 321 23.10 8.09 13.56
C GLU A 321 23.99 8.55 12.39
N GLY A 322 23.89 9.83 12.02
CA GLY A 322 24.72 10.43 10.97
C GLY A 322 24.11 11.68 10.36
N THR A 323 24.68 12.14 9.26
CA THR A 323 24.07 13.19 8.45
C THR A 323 22.86 12.66 7.69
N LEU A 324 21.94 13.55 7.28
CA LEU A 324 20.76 13.17 6.51
C LEU A 324 21.10 12.36 5.24
N ALA A 325 22.22 12.66 4.59
CA ALA A 325 22.69 11.94 3.42
C ALA A 325 23.18 10.52 3.76
N GLN A 326 23.86 10.34 4.90
CA GLN A 326 24.26 9.02 5.40
C GLN A 326 23.04 8.17 5.79
N GLN A 327 22.08 8.78 6.49
CA GLN A 327 20.81 8.13 6.86
C GLN A 327 19.98 7.75 5.63
N GLY A 328 19.88 8.65 4.64
CA GLY A 328 19.24 8.37 3.35
C GLY A 328 19.91 7.24 2.60
N PHE A 329 21.25 7.19 2.58
CA PHE A 329 22.01 6.10 1.98
C PHE A 329 21.74 4.75 2.69
N LEU A 330 21.76 4.73 4.03
CA LEU A 330 21.45 3.53 4.84
C LEU A 330 20.03 3.01 4.55
N LEU A 331 19.05 3.91 4.47
CA LEU A 331 17.67 3.58 4.12
C LEU A 331 17.45 3.38 2.60
N ARG A 332 18.50 3.50 1.77
CA ARG A 332 18.48 3.37 0.30
C ARG A 332 17.53 4.34 -0.41
N THR A 333 17.28 5.51 0.17
CA THR A 333 16.50 6.58 -0.47
C THR A 333 17.24 7.21 -1.63
N ASP A 334 16.51 7.76 -2.60
CA ASP A 334 17.15 8.49 -3.69
C ASP A 334 17.77 9.79 -3.17
N GLY A 335 19.07 9.98 -3.45
CA GLY A 335 19.82 11.13 -2.95
C GLY A 335 19.52 12.42 -3.71
N ALA A 336 19.16 12.35 -4.99
CA ALA A 336 18.78 13.52 -5.79
C ALA A 336 17.40 14.03 -5.35
N ASP A 337 16.45 13.12 -5.10
CA ASP A 337 15.15 13.50 -4.55
C ASP A 337 15.27 14.06 -3.13
N LEU A 338 16.13 13.50 -2.28
CA LEU A 338 16.40 14.03 -0.93
C LEU A 338 16.97 15.46 -0.98
N LEU A 339 17.95 15.71 -1.84
CA LEU A 339 18.51 17.04 -2.08
C LEU A 339 17.48 18.01 -2.64
N LYS A 340 16.61 17.55 -3.54
CA LYS A 340 15.50 18.34 -4.08
C LYS A 340 14.53 18.74 -2.98
N LEU A 341 14.12 17.82 -2.10
CA LEU A 341 13.24 18.14 -0.97
C LEU A 341 13.90 19.16 -0.01
N GLN A 342 15.18 18.99 0.31
CA GLN A 342 15.96 19.96 1.10
C GLN A 342 16.09 21.34 0.42
N GLY A 343 16.05 21.40 -0.91
CA GLY A 343 16.04 22.65 -1.67
C GLY A 343 14.68 23.34 -1.61
N LEU A 344 13.60 22.58 -1.79
CA LEU A 344 12.22 23.08 -1.73
C LEU A 344 11.87 23.57 -0.32
N SER A 345 12.27 22.86 0.74
CA SER A 345 12.01 23.25 2.13
C SER A 345 12.72 24.55 2.56
N LYS A 346 13.63 25.09 1.74
CA LYS A 346 14.31 26.37 1.96
C LYS A 346 13.68 27.54 1.17
N ARG A 347 12.69 27.28 0.30
CA ARG A 347 12.10 28.25 -0.64
C ARG A 347 10.58 28.37 -0.49
N VAL A 348 10.13 28.32 0.77
CA VAL A 348 8.74 28.10 1.21
C VAL A 348 7.72 29.02 0.51
N GLU A 349 8.09 30.27 0.22
CA GLU A 349 7.22 31.31 -0.35
C GLU A 349 6.89 31.16 -1.85
N THR A 350 7.58 30.28 -2.58
CA THR A 350 7.47 30.19 -4.07
C THR A 350 7.01 28.83 -4.59
N LEU A 351 6.59 27.94 -3.69
CA LEU A 351 6.30 26.55 -4.00
C LEU A 351 4.97 26.37 -4.72
N ARG A 352 4.97 25.49 -5.72
CA ARG A 352 3.80 25.13 -6.53
C ARG A 352 3.18 23.82 -6.04
N VAL A 353 1.99 23.52 -6.57
CA VAL A 353 1.29 22.25 -6.34
C VAL A 353 2.17 21.03 -6.68
N ASP A 354 2.97 21.12 -7.74
CA ASP A 354 3.88 20.05 -8.17
C ASP A 354 5.05 19.82 -7.19
N ASP A 355 5.52 20.88 -6.53
CA ASP A 355 6.60 20.80 -5.53
C ASP A 355 6.12 20.11 -4.25
N ALA A 356 4.92 20.44 -3.80
CA ALA A 356 4.27 19.79 -2.68
C ALA A 356 3.87 18.34 -3.01
N ALA A 357 3.44 18.05 -4.24
CA ALA A 357 3.10 16.70 -4.68
C ALA A 357 4.35 15.81 -4.75
N PHE A 358 5.48 16.38 -5.20
CA PHE A 358 6.79 15.74 -5.11
C PHE A 358 7.21 15.47 -3.66
N ALA A 359 7.00 16.42 -2.74
CA ALA A 359 7.37 16.24 -1.34
C ALA A 359 6.58 15.11 -0.65
N LEU A 360 5.25 15.05 -0.88
CA LEU A 360 4.40 13.95 -0.41
C LEU A 360 4.79 12.60 -1.02
N TYR A 361 5.06 12.57 -2.33
CA TYR A 361 5.56 11.38 -3.01
C TYR A 361 6.88 10.89 -2.39
N PHE A 362 7.85 11.78 -2.18
CA PHE A 362 9.13 11.41 -1.60
C PHE A 362 8.99 10.94 -0.15
N LEU A 363 8.17 11.60 0.66
CA LEU A 363 7.82 11.14 2.02
C LEU A 363 7.32 9.68 1.99
N MET A 364 6.39 9.37 1.11
CA MET A 364 5.86 8.01 0.94
C MET A 364 6.94 7.01 0.48
N GLN A 365 7.85 7.44 -0.40
CA GLN A 365 9.01 6.65 -0.81
C GLN A 365 10.01 6.39 0.33
N VAL A 366 10.13 7.30 1.31
CA VAL A 366 10.93 7.10 2.52
C VAL A 366 10.21 6.12 3.48
N PHE A 367 8.91 6.30 3.71
CA PHE A 367 8.11 5.43 4.59
C PHE A 367 8.02 3.99 4.05
N THR A 368 7.89 3.83 2.73
CA THR A 368 7.99 2.52 2.06
C THR A 368 9.31 1.86 2.44
N ARG A 369 10.44 2.52 2.20
CA ARG A 369 11.77 1.96 2.50
C ARG A 369 12.01 1.71 3.99
N LEU A 370 11.40 2.50 4.89
CA LEU A 370 11.45 2.24 6.33
C LEU A 370 10.72 0.94 6.70
N ASN A 371 9.55 0.69 6.12
CA ASN A 371 8.82 -0.56 6.26
C ASN A 371 9.49 -1.75 5.53
N ASP A 372 10.21 -1.50 4.44
CA ASP A 372 11.09 -2.49 3.79
C ASP A 372 12.25 -2.92 4.70
N ALA A 373 12.86 -1.95 5.41
CA ALA A 373 14.14 -2.13 6.08
C ALA A 373 14.08 -3.05 7.32
N ARG A 374 12.91 -3.19 7.97
CA ARG A 374 12.69 -4.01 9.18
C ARG A 374 13.91 -3.99 10.12
N LEU A 375 14.24 -2.81 10.63
CA LEU A 375 15.39 -2.61 11.51
C LEU A 375 15.36 -3.64 12.66
N PRO A 376 16.50 -4.25 12.98
CA PRO A 376 16.54 -5.63 13.48
C PRO A 376 15.91 -5.82 14.86
N GLU A 377 15.39 -7.02 15.08
CA GLU A 377 15.17 -7.58 16.42
C GLU A 377 16.49 -7.49 17.20
N THR A 378 16.45 -6.91 18.39
CA THR A 378 17.58 -6.93 19.33
C THR A 378 17.87 -8.37 19.74
N ALA A 379 19.17 -8.73 19.71
CA ALA A 379 19.68 -10.02 20.17
C ALA A 379 19.46 -10.24 21.68
#